data_AF-A0A6J6TGI0-F1
#
_entry.id   AF-A0A6J6TGI0-F1
#
_cell.length_a   1.000
_cell.length_b   1.000
_cell.length_c   1.000
_cell.angle_alpha   90.00
_cell.angle_beta   90.00
_cell.angle_gamma   90.00
#
_symmetry.space_group_name_H-M   'P 1'
#
loop_
_entity.id
_entity.type
_entity.pdbx_description
1 polymer ?
#
loop_
_entity_poly.entity_id
_entity_poly.type
_entity_poly.pdbx_seq_one_letter_code
_entity_poly.pdbx_strand_id
1 'polypeptide(L)'
;MSNYELTPCNQILNSLVLLLEGNTDLPMVHSIEIHLSECPDCSAELAHEKKMRELLQSVLRRTCCESAPDELHDAIFQQIHTQMAGTFTTGMTTEFKMTEISIEIDEFGNVEHREITIEHTEEIRYLNDDSDGNGR
;
A
#
# COMPACT_ATOMS: atom_id res chain seq x y z
N MET A 1 -14.17 21.08 25.16
CA MET A 1 -15.03 20.62 24.06
C MET A 1 -14.60 21.43 22.86
N SER A 2 -13.87 20.78 21.96
CA SER A 2 -13.00 21.43 21.00
C SER A 2 -13.79 22.01 19.83
N ASN A 3 -13.57 23.30 19.57
CA ASN A 3 -13.98 23.99 18.36
C ASN A 3 -13.13 23.49 17.18
N TYR A 4 -13.52 22.39 16.56
CA TYR A 4 -13.15 22.12 15.17
C TYR A 4 -14.29 22.67 14.34
N GLU A 5 -14.00 23.58 13.40
CA GLU A 5 -14.98 24.18 12.52
C GLU A 5 -15.84 23.09 11.87
N LEU A 6 -17.13 23.01 12.25
CA LEU A 6 -18.08 22.12 11.60
C LEU A 6 -18.21 22.59 10.15
N THR A 7 -17.48 21.93 9.25
CA THR A 7 -17.68 22.11 7.81
C THR A 7 -19.14 21.78 7.53
N PRO A 8 -19.93 22.71 6.96
CA PRO A 8 -21.36 22.49 6.81
C PRO A 8 -21.61 21.45 5.71
N CYS A 9 -22.67 20.66 5.85
CA CYS A 9 -22.96 19.53 4.96
C CYS A 9 -23.00 19.94 3.49
N ASN A 10 -23.49 21.15 3.18
CA ASN A 10 -23.53 21.65 1.80
C ASN A 10 -22.14 21.79 1.17
N GLN A 11 -21.11 22.16 1.93
CA GLN A 11 -19.74 22.22 1.42
C GLN A 11 -19.21 20.81 1.14
N ILE A 12 -19.51 19.85 2.01
CA ILE A 12 -19.13 18.45 1.83
C ILE A 12 -19.78 17.88 0.57
N LEU A 13 -21.10 18.00 0.44
CA LEU A 13 -21.86 17.50 -0.71
C LEU A 13 -21.34 18.05 -2.04
N ASN A 14 -21.00 19.34 -2.10
CA ASN A 14 -20.42 19.94 -3.31
C ASN A 14 -19.00 19.44 -3.63
N SER A 15 -18.26 18.95 -2.63
CA SER A 15 -16.89 18.46 -2.78
C SER A 15 -16.79 16.96 -3.07
N LEU A 16 -17.87 16.18 -2.92
CA LEU A 16 -17.81 14.71 -3.03
C LEU A 16 -17.29 14.21 -4.38
N VAL A 17 -17.68 14.86 -5.48
CA VAL A 17 -17.23 14.47 -6.82
C VAL A 17 -15.71 14.67 -6.95
N LEU A 18 -15.20 15.83 -6.54
CA LEU A 18 -13.77 16.15 -6.57
C LEU A 18 -12.97 15.19 -5.66
N LEU A 19 -13.52 14.86 -4.50
CA LEU A 19 -12.92 13.90 -3.56
C LEU A 19 -12.79 12.51 -4.21
N LEU A 20 -13.83 12.06 -4.90
CA LEU A 20 -13.82 10.77 -5.59
C LEU A 20 -12.85 10.74 -6.79
N GLU A 21 -12.62 11.88 -7.44
CA GLU A 21 -11.66 12.01 -8.54
C GLU A 21 -10.21 12.22 -8.06
N GLY A 22 -9.99 12.40 -6.76
CA GLY A 22 -8.66 12.68 -6.21
C GLY A 22 -8.16 14.10 -6.48
N ASN A 23 -9.06 15.03 -6.85
CA ASN A 23 -8.77 16.42 -7.20
C ASN A 23 -8.94 17.38 -6.01
N THR A 24 -8.87 16.87 -4.78
CA THR A 24 -9.00 17.65 -3.54
C THR A 24 -7.67 17.81 -2.83
N ASP A 25 -7.40 19.00 -2.30
CA ASP A 25 -6.20 19.27 -1.51
C ASP A 25 -6.17 18.45 -0.20
N LEU A 26 -5.00 17.91 0.18
CA LEU A 26 -4.81 17.13 1.41
C LEU A 26 -5.41 17.76 2.69
N PRO A 27 -5.24 19.06 3.00
CA PRO A 27 -5.86 19.66 4.18
C PRO A 27 -7.40 19.63 4.15
N MET A 28 -8.00 19.68 2.96
CA MET A 28 -9.45 19.60 2.78
C MET A 28 -9.95 18.17 2.91
N VAL A 29 -9.16 17.17 2.49
CA VAL A 29 -9.50 15.75 2.67
C VAL A 29 -9.69 15.43 4.16
N HIS A 30 -8.77 15.90 5.01
CA HIS A 30 -8.86 15.63 6.45
C HIS A 30 -10.12 16.22 7.10
N SER A 31 -10.52 17.44 6.74
CA SER A 31 -11.75 18.04 7.28
C SER A 31 -13.01 17.32 6.80
N ILE A 32 -13.02 16.86 5.54
CA ILE A 32 -14.11 16.05 4.99
C ILE A 32 -14.21 14.70 5.71
N GLU A 33 -13.09 14.02 5.96
CA GLU A 33 -13.06 12.73 6.67
C GLU A 33 -13.64 12.82 8.08
N ILE A 34 -13.29 13.87 8.83
CA ILE A 34 -13.85 14.12 10.16
C ILE A 34 -15.37 14.29 10.05
N HIS A 35 -15.85 15.14 9.14
CA HIS A 35 -17.29 15.35 8.97
C HIS A 35 -18.04 14.06 8.58
N LEU A 36 -17.49 13.27 7.68
CA LEU A 36 -18.10 12.00 7.24
C LEU A 36 -18.17 10.96 8.37
N SER A 37 -17.27 11.04 9.37
CA SER A 37 -17.31 10.18 10.56
C SER A 37 -18.42 10.56 11.54
N GLU A 38 -18.86 11.82 11.52
CA GLU A 38 -19.86 12.36 12.44
C GLU A 38 -21.25 12.51 11.81
N CYS A 39 -21.35 12.65 10.48
CA CYS A 39 -22.59 12.88 9.75
C CYS A 39 -23.01 11.66 8.88
N PRO A 40 -24.06 10.91 9.28
CA PRO A 40 -24.51 9.74 8.53
C PRO A 40 -25.10 10.09 7.16
N ASP A 41 -25.74 11.25 7.01
CA ASP A 41 -26.36 11.65 5.74
C ASP A 41 -25.32 11.88 4.65
N CYS A 42 -24.25 12.64 4.95
CA CYS A 42 -23.13 12.85 4.03
C CYS A 42 -22.39 11.54 3.72
N SER A 43 -22.33 10.59 4.67
CA SER A 43 -21.75 9.26 4.44
C SER A 43 -22.59 8.42 3.46
N ALA A 44 -23.92 8.54 3.54
CA ALA A 44 -24.85 7.86 2.64
C ALA A 44 -24.75 8.44 1.21
N GLU A 45 -24.65 9.76 1.08
CA GLU A 45 -24.43 10.43 -0.21
C GLU A 45 -23.07 10.03 -0.83
N LEU A 46 -22.00 9.95 -0.04
CA LEU A 46 -20.72 9.44 -0.54
C LEU A 46 -20.83 8.00 -1.05
N ALA A 47 -21.57 7.13 -0.35
CA ALA A 47 -21.80 5.76 -0.80
C ALA A 47 -22.64 5.70 -2.08
N HIS A 48 -23.62 6.60 -2.23
CA HIS A 48 -24.40 6.76 -3.45
C HIS A 48 -23.52 7.17 -4.64
N GLU A 49 -22.69 8.21 -4.47
CA GLU A 49 -21.78 8.68 -5.53
C GLU A 49 -20.75 7.62 -5.95
N LYS A 50 -20.23 6.82 -5.00
CA LYS A 50 -19.36 5.66 -5.33
C LYS A 50 -20.05 4.65 -6.24
N LYS A 51 -21.31 4.29 -5.93
CA LYS A 51 -22.12 3.37 -6.74
C LYS A 51 -22.41 3.96 -8.13
N MET A 52 -22.74 5.26 -8.19
CA MET A 52 -22.97 5.96 -9.46
C MET A 52 -21.74 5.89 -10.36
N ARG A 53 -20.55 6.16 -9.79
CA ARG A 53 -19.27 6.08 -10.51
C ARG A 53 -18.97 4.67 -10.99
N GLU A 54 -19.17 3.65 -10.17
CA GLU A 54 -19.00 2.26 -10.57
C GLU A 54 -19.93 1.87 -11.73
N LEU A 55 -21.20 2.30 -11.66
CA LEU A 55 -22.17 2.09 -12.73
C LEU A 55 -21.69 2.75 -14.03
N LEU A 56 -21.30 4.01 -14.00
CA LEU A 56 -20.79 4.74 -15.16
C LEU A 56 -19.54 4.07 -15.74
N GLN A 57 -18.57 3.71 -14.91
CA GLN A 57 -17.37 2.97 -15.35
C GLN A 57 -17.73 1.64 -15.99
N SER A 58 -18.71 0.91 -15.45
CA SER A 58 -19.14 -0.37 -16.02
C SER A 58 -19.80 -0.20 -17.40
N VAL A 59 -20.59 0.86 -17.60
CA VAL A 59 -21.23 1.19 -18.87
C VAL A 59 -20.17 1.60 -19.89
N LEU A 60 -19.24 2.47 -19.51
CA LEU A 60 -18.13 2.89 -20.36
C LEU A 60 -17.27 1.70 -20.78
N ARG A 61 -16.88 0.82 -19.86
CA ARG A 61 -16.10 -0.40 -20.19
C ARG A 61 -16.81 -1.33 -21.18
N ARG A 62 -18.14 -1.40 -21.14
CA ARG A 62 -18.94 -2.21 -22.07
C ARG A 62 -19.11 -1.56 -23.44
N THR A 63 -19.08 -0.23 -23.49
CA THR A 63 -19.39 0.53 -24.72
C THR A 63 -18.13 0.96 -25.46
N CYS A 64 -17.09 1.31 -24.71
CA CYS A 64 -15.77 1.71 -25.18
C CYS A 64 -14.81 0.53 -24.99
N CYS A 65 -14.75 -0.36 -25.97
CA CYS A 65 -13.74 -1.43 -26.04
C CYS A 65 -12.51 -0.94 -26.80
N GLU A 66 -11.96 0.21 -26.40
CA GLU A 66 -10.70 0.68 -26.96
C GLU A 66 -9.56 -0.22 -26.46
N SER A 67 -8.78 -0.76 -27.40
CA SER A 67 -7.54 -1.45 -27.06
C SER A 67 -6.48 -0.40 -26.75
N ALA A 68 -5.69 -0.64 -25.71
CA ALA A 68 -4.55 0.22 -25.42
C ALA A 68 -3.57 0.20 -26.61
N PRO A 69 -2.87 1.31 -26.90
CA PRO A 69 -1.89 1.36 -27.98
C PRO A 69 -0.78 0.31 -27.79
N ASP A 70 -0.33 -0.32 -28.87
CA ASP A 70 0.72 -1.35 -28.84
C ASP A 70 2.02 -0.85 -28.18
N GLU A 71 2.34 0.43 -28.38
CA GLU A 71 3.50 1.09 -27.77
C GLU A 71 3.46 1.07 -26.22
N LEU A 72 2.27 1.20 -25.63
CA LEU A 72 2.11 1.12 -24.18
C LEU A 72 2.29 -0.32 -23.69
N HIS A 73 1.80 -1.31 -24.45
CA HIS A 73 2.02 -2.72 -24.15
C HIS A 73 3.50 -3.06 -24.14
N ASP A 74 4.24 -2.61 -25.16
CA ASP A 74 5.69 -2.83 -25.27
C ASP A 74 6.46 -2.12 -24.15
N ALA A 75 6.09 -0.87 -23.83
CA ALA A 75 6.72 -0.11 -22.74
C ALA A 75 6.49 -0.76 -21.37
N ILE A 76 5.26 -1.21 -21.07
CA ILE A 76 4.95 -1.93 -19.82
C ILE A 76 5.71 -3.25 -19.77
N PHE A 77 5.74 -3.99 -20.88
CA PHE A 77 6.48 -5.24 -20.97
C PHE A 77 7.97 -5.03 -20.67
N GLN A 78 8.60 -4.03 -21.29
CA GLN A 78 9.99 -3.67 -21.03
C GLN A 78 10.21 -3.21 -19.59
N GLN A 79 9.30 -2.41 -19.02
CA GLN A 79 9.40 -1.95 -17.64
C GLN A 79 9.35 -3.10 -16.64
N ILE A 80 8.42 -4.04 -16.81
CA ILE A 80 8.31 -5.24 -15.97
C ILE A 80 9.59 -6.07 -16.10
N HIS A 81 10.08 -6.30 -17.33
CA HIS A 81 11.30 -7.07 -17.54
C HIS A 81 12.54 -6.37 -16.97
N THR A 82 12.61 -5.04 -17.02
CA THR A 82 13.71 -4.27 -16.43
C THR A 82 13.67 -4.34 -14.90
N GLN A 83 12.48 -4.23 -14.29
CA GLN A 83 12.32 -4.39 -12.84
C GLN A 83 12.64 -5.82 -12.39
N MET A 84 12.25 -6.83 -13.17
CA MET A 84 12.55 -8.24 -12.92
C MET A 84 14.05 -8.54 -13.10
N ALA A 85 14.69 -7.99 -14.14
CA ALA A 85 16.12 -8.14 -14.38
C ALA A 85 16.99 -7.46 -13.32
N GLY A 86 16.51 -6.35 -12.72
CA GLY A 86 17.15 -5.71 -11.56
C GLY A 86 16.89 -6.42 -10.22
N THR A 87 15.86 -7.27 -10.16
CA THR A 87 15.43 -8.01 -8.96
C THR A 87 15.89 -9.47 -8.96
N PHE A 88 16.46 -9.97 -10.07
CA PHE A 88 17.01 -11.32 -10.18
C PHE A 88 18.42 -11.45 -9.61
N THR A 89 18.62 -10.99 -8.37
CA THR A 89 19.41 -11.78 -7.43
C THR A 89 18.40 -12.61 -6.66
N THR A 90 17.96 -13.73 -7.25
CA THR A 90 17.08 -14.72 -6.61
C THR A 90 17.82 -15.44 -5.49
N GLY A 91 18.06 -14.70 -4.41
CA GLY A 91 18.44 -15.21 -3.11
C GLY A 91 17.26 -14.99 -2.17
N MET A 92 16.75 -16.05 -1.54
CA MET A 92 15.94 -15.88 -0.34
C MET A 92 16.90 -15.66 0.82
N THR A 93 16.93 -14.44 1.36
CA THR A 93 17.68 -14.12 2.58
C THR A 93 16.75 -14.32 3.76
N THR A 94 16.95 -15.40 4.52
CA THR A 94 16.25 -15.62 5.80
C THR A 94 17.10 -15.05 6.91
N GLU A 95 16.58 -14.06 7.62
CA GLU A 95 17.25 -13.42 8.75
C GLU A 95 16.60 -13.86 10.06
N PHE A 96 17.39 -14.48 10.95
CA PHE A 96 16.99 -14.85 12.30
C PHE A 96 17.76 -13.99 13.31
N LYS A 97 17.01 -13.22 14.11
CA LYS A 97 17.54 -12.43 15.23
C LYS A 97 16.88 -12.88 16.51
N MET A 98 17.69 -13.25 17.49
CA MET A 98 17.23 -13.60 18.83
C MET A 98 18.07 -12.85 19.86
N THR A 99 17.40 -12.08 20.71
CA THR A 99 18.02 -11.41 21.86
C THR A 99 17.47 -12.07 23.13
N GLU A 100 18.36 -12.67 23.91
CA GLU A 100 18.07 -13.20 25.23
C GLU A 100 18.57 -12.21 26.30
N ILE A 101 17.65 -11.77 27.17
CA ILE A 101 17.94 -10.83 28.26
C ILE A 101 17.69 -11.54 29.58
N SER A 102 18.75 -11.71 30.37
CA SER A 102 18.69 -12.31 31.70
C SER A 102 18.98 -11.25 32.75
N ILE A 103 18.05 -11.10 33.70
CA ILE A 103 18.14 -10.17 34.82
C ILE A 103 18.07 -10.98 36.10
N GLU A 104 19.17 -10.98 36.86
CA GLU A 104 19.27 -11.66 38.15
C GLU A 104 19.44 -10.62 39.26
N ILE A 105 18.84 -10.88 40.42
CA ILE A 105 18.96 -10.00 41.60
C ILE A 105 19.62 -10.82 42.71
N ASP A 106 20.75 -10.36 43.20
CA ASP A 106 21.46 -11.03 44.29
C ASP A 106 20.75 -10.83 45.66
N GLU A 107 21.19 -11.56 46.68
CA GLU A 107 20.62 -11.49 48.05
C GLU A 107 20.77 -10.10 48.71
N PHE A 108 21.57 -9.21 48.12
CA PHE A 108 21.82 -7.85 48.58
C PHE A 108 21.07 -6.79 47.73
N GLY A 109 20.29 -7.20 46.74
CA GLY A 109 19.47 -6.34 45.90
C GLY A 109 20.21 -5.69 44.74
N ASN A 110 21.42 -6.13 44.40
CA ASN A 110 22.11 -5.66 43.20
C ASN A 110 21.58 -6.41 41.97
N VAL A 111 21.41 -5.68 40.88
CA VAL A 111 20.90 -6.23 39.62
C VAL A 111 22.09 -6.60 38.73
N GLU A 112 22.22 -7.88 38.40
CA GLU A 112 23.12 -8.36 37.35
C GLU A 112 22.35 -8.51 36.04
N HIS A 113 22.82 -7.83 34.99
CA HIS A 113 22.24 -7.84 33.66
C HIS A 113 23.20 -8.58 32.72
N ARG A 114 22.69 -9.63 32.06
CA ARG A 114 23.38 -10.29 30.96
C ARG A 114 22.52 -10.30 29.70
N GLU A 115 23.04 -9.72 28.63
CA GLU A 115 22.42 -9.71 27.31
C GLU A 115 23.23 -10.59 26.35
N ILE A 116 22.54 -11.45 25.61
CA ILE A 116 23.12 -12.28 24.57
C ILE A 116 22.33 -12.06 23.29
N THR A 117 23.02 -11.61 22.24
CA THR A 117 22.43 -11.37 20.92
C THR A 117 22.97 -12.41 19.95
N ILE A 118 22.05 -13.12 19.29
CA ILE A 118 22.35 -14.11 18.27
C ILE A 118 21.76 -13.61 16.95
N GLU A 119 22.64 -13.36 15.99
CA GLU A 119 22.28 -12.98 14.62
C GLU A 119 22.70 -14.10 13.67
N HIS A 120 21.75 -14.60 12.88
CA HIS A 120 21.99 -15.59 11.86
C HIS A 120 21.35 -15.14 10.54
N THR A 121 22.12 -15.15 9.47
CA THR A 121 21.66 -14.79 8.13
C THR A 121 22.01 -15.93 7.19
N GLU A 122 21.01 -16.48 6.53
CA GLU A 122 21.18 -17.53 5.53
C GLU A 122 20.68 -17.04 4.16
N GLU A 123 21.52 -17.18 3.14
CA GLU A 123 21.18 -16.87 1.75
C GLU A 123 21.09 -18.15 0.93
N ILE A 124 19.88 -18.47 0.46
CA ILE A 124 19.65 -19.58 -0.48
C ILE A 124 19.62 -18.99 -1.89
N ARG A 125 20.65 -19.28 -2.68
CA ARG A 125 20.76 -18.84 -4.09
C ARG A 125 20.36 -19.97 -5.03
N TYR A 126 19.37 -19.71 -5.89
CA TYR A 126 19.01 -20.64 -6.95
C TYR A 126 19.94 -20.41 -8.14
N LEU A 127 20.72 -21.43 -8.51
CA LEU A 127 21.46 -21.43 -9.77
C LEU A 127 20.47 -21.73 -10.89
N ASN A 128 20.29 -20.79 -11.82
CA ASN A 128 19.65 -21.12 -13.09
C ASN A 128 20.57 -22.11 -13.81
N ASP A 129 20.14 -23.37 -13.92
CA ASP A 129 20.78 -24.33 -14.82
C ASP A 129 20.33 -23.98 -16.23
N ASP A 130 21.07 -23.09 -16.90
CA ASP A 130 20.89 -22.76 -18.32
C ASP A 130 21.38 -23.93 -19.19
N SER A 131 20.80 -25.11 -19.02
CA SER A 131 21.05 -26.28 -19.86
C SER A 131 19.92 -26.53 -20.86
N ASP A 132 19.36 -25.47 -21.45
CA ASP A 132 18.51 -25.57 -22.64
C ASP A 132 19.19 -24.94 -23.88
N GLY A 133 19.94 -25.80 -24.56
CA GLY A 133 19.87 -25.96 -26.02
C GLY A 133 20.44 -24.85 -26.91
N ASN A 134 21.77 -24.82 -27.08
CA ASN A 134 22.38 -24.21 -28.26
C ASN A 134 23.08 -25.28 -29.12
N GLY A 135 22.64 -25.42 -30.38
CA GLY A 135 23.53 -25.92 -31.44
C GLY A 135 22.93 -26.84 -32.50
N ARG A 136 22.18 -26.26 -33.46
CA ARG A 136 22.26 -26.45 -34.94
C ARG A 136 20.91 -26.38 -35.63
#